data_AF-A0A803NV60-F1
#
_entry.id   AF-A0A803NV60-F1
#
_cell.length_a   1.000
_cell.length_b   1.000
_cell.length_c   1.000
_cell.angle_alpha   90.00
_cell.angle_beta   90.00
_cell.angle_gamma   90.00
#
_symmetry.space_group_name_H-M   'P 1'
#
loop_
_entity.id
_entity.type
_entity.pdbx_description
1 polymer ?
#
loop_
_entity_poly.entity_id
_entity_poly.type
_entity_poly.pdbx_seq_one_letter_code
_entity_poly.pdbx_strand_id
1 'polypeptide(L)'
;MEKSNNYGCKVCVTGGSGNIASWLINKLLSKGYTVHATLRNLDDEKKMKFLKSFPGVQTRLVLFKADIYTPDDFEIPIQGCHYVFHIATPLLQTNVVFQNKNSSEATISAAKSVAMFCERSGTVKRLIYTASVVAASPLKDNGSGFNDLMDETCWTPLNLSIPYSNDDFSVSPFIFTIYIRHTLDNNN
;
A
#
# COMPACT_ATOMS: atom_id res chain seq x y z
N MET A 1 15.38 -26.65 1.40
CA MET A 1 14.86 -25.28 1.23
C MET A 1 15.55 -24.42 2.29
N GLU A 2 16.64 -23.74 1.93
CA GLU A 2 17.43 -22.94 2.88
C GLU A 2 16.57 -21.80 3.43
N LYS A 3 16.45 -21.72 4.76
CA LYS A 3 15.86 -20.55 5.42
C LYS A 3 16.90 -19.43 5.34
N SER A 4 16.79 -18.57 4.33
CA SER A 4 17.56 -17.32 4.29
C SER A 4 17.33 -16.55 5.59
N ASN A 5 18.38 -16.35 6.37
CA ASN A 5 18.31 -15.73 7.69
C ASN A 5 18.20 -14.20 7.53
N ASN A 6 16.98 -13.66 7.46
CA ASN A 6 16.73 -12.23 7.17
C ASN A 6 16.87 -11.30 8.39
N TYR A 7 17.50 -11.77 9.47
CA TYR A 7 17.69 -10.99 10.69
C TYR A 7 18.63 -9.81 10.39
N GLY A 8 18.09 -8.59 10.42
CA GLY A 8 18.79 -7.36 10.05
C GLY A 8 18.24 -6.67 8.81
N CYS A 9 17.38 -7.34 8.03
CA CYS A 9 16.69 -6.71 6.91
C CYS A 9 15.44 -5.96 7.40
N LYS A 10 15.48 -4.62 7.34
CA LYS A 10 14.33 -3.75 7.62
C LYS A 10 13.40 -3.63 6.41
N VAL A 11 12.09 -3.61 6.65
CA VAL A 11 11.05 -3.42 5.62
C VAL A 11 9.99 -2.44 6.13
N CYS A 12 9.46 -1.59 5.26
CA CYS A 12 8.36 -0.67 5.57
C CYS A 12 7.05 -1.19 4.96
N VAL A 13 5.97 -1.17 5.73
CA VAL A 13 4.60 -1.50 5.29
C VAL A 13 3.69 -0.33 5.61
N THR A 14 3.18 0.36 4.59
CA THR A 14 2.25 1.47 4.82
C THR A 14 0.83 0.94 5.06
N GLY A 15 0.06 1.60 5.96
CA GLY A 15 -1.31 1.18 6.24
C GLY A 15 -1.40 -0.16 6.97
N GLY A 16 -0.47 -0.41 7.91
CA GLY A 16 -0.27 -1.68 8.60
C GLY A 16 -1.51 -2.26 9.29
N SER A 17 -2.48 -1.42 9.66
CA SER A 17 -3.74 -1.86 10.27
C SER A 17 -4.81 -2.32 9.29
N GLY A 18 -4.53 -2.31 7.99
CA GLY A 18 -5.41 -2.87 6.96
C GLY A 18 -5.40 -4.40 6.94
N ASN A 19 -6.45 -5.00 6.36
CA ASN A 19 -6.61 -6.46 6.29
C ASN A 19 -5.42 -7.14 5.60
N ILE A 20 -5.05 -6.69 4.40
CA ILE A 20 -3.92 -7.26 3.64
C ILE A 20 -2.59 -6.98 4.36
N ALA A 21 -2.41 -5.74 4.83
CA ALA A 21 -1.17 -5.27 5.43
C ALA A 21 -0.83 -6.02 6.73
N SER A 22 -1.82 -6.25 7.60
CA SER A 22 -1.60 -6.96 8.87
C SER A 22 -1.15 -8.41 8.68
N TRP A 23 -1.73 -9.15 7.72
CA TRP A 23 -1.26 -10.49 7.36
C TRP A 23 0.13 -10.49 6.73
N LEU A 24 0.44 -9.49 5.90
CA LEU A 24 1.78 -9.32 5.36
C LEU A 24 2.80 -9.09 6.48
N ILE A 25 2.50 -8.22 7.45
CA ILE A 25 3.34 -7.95 8.62
C ILE A 25 3.61 -9.26 9.38
N ASN A 26 2.57 -10.06 9.67
CA ASN A 26 2.73 -11.35 10.33
C ASN A 26 3.71 -12.28 9.56
N LYS A 27 3.52 -12.38 8.23
CA LYS A 27 4.39 -13.20 7.37
C LYS A 27 5.83 -12.70 7.38
N LEU A 28 6.07 -11.39 7.31
CA LEU A 28 7.40 -10.79 7.35
C LEU A 28 8.08 -11.03 8.71
N LEU A 29 7.36 -10.84 9.82
CA LEU A 29 7.89 -11.09 11.17
C LEU A 29 8.27 -12.56 11.38
N SER A 30 7.46 -13.50 10.85
CA SER A 30 7.76 -14.95 10.91
C SER A 30 8.97 -15.36 10.08
N LYS A 31 9.33 -14.55 9.07
CA LYS A 31 10.51 -14.72 8.23
C LYS A 31 11.75 -14.00 8.78
N GLY A 32 11.66 -13.38 9.96
CA GLY A 32 12.78 -12.75 10.65
C GLY A 32 13.07 -11.29 10.27
N TYR A 33 12.22 -10.65 9.45
CA TYR A 33 12.37 -9.24 9.10
C TYR A 33 12.05 -8.32 10.29
N THR A 34 12.70 -7.16 10.32
CA THR A 34 12.26 -6.01 11.14
C THR A 34 11.29 -5.18 10.33
N VAL A 35 10.09 -4.98 10.83
CA VAL A 35 8.98 -4.35 10.12
C VAL A 35 8.70 -2.98 10.72
N HIS A 36 8.84 -1.94 9.91
CA HIS A 36 8.28 -0.61 10.15
C HIS A 36 6.87 -0.59 9.59
N ALA A 37 5.86 -0.41 10.42
CA ALA A 37 4.46 -0.35 9.97
C ALA A 37 3.88 1.04 10.25
N THR A 38 3.22 1.62 9.25
CA THR A 38 2.56 2.92 9.41
C THR A 38 1.07 2.78 9.63
N LEU A 39 0.50 3.54 10.56
CA LEU A 39 -0.92 3.57 10.86
C LEU A 39 -1.38 5.01 11.00
N ARG A 40 -2.62 5.30 10.58
CA ARG A 40 -3.21 6.65 10.76
C ARG A 40 -3.43 6.97 12.23
N ASN A 41 -3.97 6.01 12.98
CA ASN A 41 -4.26 6.15 14.40
C ASN A 41 -3.58 5.01 15.17
N LEU A 42 -2.64 5.35 16.05
CA LEU A 42 -1.98 4.41 16.94
C LEU A 42 -2.79 4.11 18.20
N ASP A 43 -3.86 4.88 18.45
CA ASP A 43 -4.76 4.73 19.60
C ASP A 43 -5.96 3.82 19.29
N ASP A 44 -6.04 3.26 18.08
CA ASP A 44 -7.05 2.25 17.72
C ASP A 44 -6.71 0.90 18.37
N GLU A 45 -7.09 0.76 19.64
CA GLU A 45 -6.73 -0.39 20.47
C GLU A 45 -7.09 -1.73 19.83
N LYS A 46 -8.22 -1.81 19.11
CA LYS A 46 -8.66 -3.06 18.47
C LYS A 46 -7.69 -3.48 17.37
N LYS A 47 -7.33 -2.56 16.46
CA LYS A 47 -6.39 -2.85 15.37
C LYS A 47 -4.97 -3.07 15.92
N MET A 48 -4.59 -2.31 16.94
CA MET A 48 -3.29 -2.44 17.60
C MET A 48 -3.16 -3.77 18.33
N LYS A 49 -4.20 -4.23 19.03
CA LYS A 49 -4.23 -5.53 19.70
C LYS A 49 -4.07 -6.67 18.72
N PHE A 50 -4.73 -6.60 17.57
CA PHE A 50 -4.56 -7.59 16.50
C PHE A 50 -3.11 -7.64 16.00
N LEU A 51 -2.52 -6.49 15.64
CA LEU A 51 -1.13 -6.43 15.18
C LEU A 51 -0.12 -6.90 16.23
N LYS A 52 -0.35 -6.53 17.50
CA LYS A 52 0.52 -6.92 18.63
C LYS A 52 0.40 -8.40 19.01
N SER A 53 -0.61 -9.11 18.51
CA SER A 53 -0.79 -10.53 18.80
C SER A 53 0.19 -11.44 18.04
N PHE A 54 0.89 -10.93 17.03
CA PHE A 54 1.78 -11.75 16.20
C PHE A 54 3.12 -12.10 16.89
N PRO A 55 3.68 -13.29 16.63
CA PRO A 55 5.00 -13.66 17.15
C PRO A 55 6.10 -12.71 16.66
N GLY A 56 6.99 -12.28 17.57
CA GLY A 56 8.15 -11.45 17.24
C GLY A 56 7.88 -9.94 17.20
N VAL A 57 6.63 -9.50 17.39
CA VAL A 57 6.25 -8.08 17.40
C VAL A 57 7.06 -7.26 18.42
N GLN A 58 7.22 -7.78 19.64
CA GLN A 58 7.88 -7.05 20.74
C GLN A 58 9.34 -6.67 20.47
N THR A 59 9.98 -7.30 19.48
CA THR A 59 11.40 -7.04 19.16
C THR A 59 11.61 -6.50 17.74
N ARG A 60 10.67 -6.74 16.83
CA ARG A 60 10.87 -6.49 15.39
C ARG A 60 9.76 -5.68 14.73
N LEU A 61 8.69 -5.31 15.41
CA LEU A 61 7.68 -4.40 14.88
C LEU A 61 7.87 -3.00 15.46
N VAL A 62 8.10 -2.02 14.58
CA VAL A 62 8.18 -0.60 14.93
C VAL A 62 6.99 0.10 14.29
N LEU A 63 6.22 0.83 15.09
CA LEU A 63 4.99 1.48 14.65
C LEU A 63 5.20 2.98 14.48
N PHE A 64 4.72 3.51 13.37
CA PHE A 64 4.78 4.93 13.05
C PHE A 64 3.39 5.47 12.78
N LYS A 65 3.12 6.69 13.25
CA LYS A 65 1.92 7.41 12.83
C LYS A 65 2.19 7.99 11.44
N ALA A 66 1.33 7.70 10.48
CA ALA A 66 1.37 8.34 9.16
C ALA A 66 -0.01 8.39 8.52
N ASP A 67 -0.35 9.52 7.90
CA ASP A 67 -1.57 9.67 7.12
C ASP A 67 -1.27 9.85 5.63
N ILE A 68 -2.11 9.25 4.78
CA ILE A 68 -2.00 9.39 3.32
C ILE A 68 -2.24 10.83 2.84
N TYR A 69 -2.95 11.62 3.64
CA TYR A 69 -3.17 13.05 3.38
C TYR A 69 -2.00 13.93 3.83
N THR A 70 -0.99 13.36 4.49
CA THR A 70 0.23 14.05 4.94
C THR A 70 1.45 13.26 4.45
N PRO A 71 1.82 13.38 3.16
CA PRO A 71 2.82 12.50 2.54
C PRO A 71 4.18 12.49 3.24
N ASP A 72 4.59 13.59 3.88
CA ASP A 72 5.88 13.69 4.58
C ASP A 72 5.98 12.75 5.79
N ASP A 73 4.84 12.29 6.33
CA ASP A 73 4.81 11.31 7.43
C ASP A 73 5.50 9.98 7.05
N PHE A 74 5.64 9.68 5.75
CA PHE A 74 6.23 8.43 5.27
C PHE A 74 7.76 8.44 5.20
N GLU A 75 8.43 9.59 5.33
CA GLU A 75 9.90 9.67 5.20
C GLU A 75 10.61 8.85 6.28
N ILE A 76 10.34 9.16 7.56
CA ILE A 76 10.98 8.50 8.71
C ILE A 76 10.76 6.97 8.72
N PRO A 77 9.53 6.45 8.51
CA PRO A 77 9.29 5.01 8.43
C PRO A 77 10.10 4.29 7.35
N ILE A 78 10.38 4.95 6.21
CA ILE A 78 11.09 4.36 5.08
C ILE A 78 12.61 4.31 5.33
N GLN A 79 13.16 5.20 6.16
CA GLN A 79 14.60 5.32 6.34
C GLN A 79 15.27 4.00 6.79
N GLY A 80 16.29 3.61 6.03
CA GLY A 80 17.06 2.38 6.26
C GLY A 80 16.30 1.07 5.98
N CYS A 81 15.11 1.12 5.36
CA CYS A 81 14.42 -0.08 4.89
C CYS A 81 15.00 -0.55 3.55
N HIS A 82 15.00 -1.86 3.33
CA HIS A 82 15.43 -2.46 2.06
C HIS A 82 14.25 -2.69 1.11
N TYR A 83 13.05 -2.86 1.65
CA TYR A 83 11.83 -3.08 0.88
C TYR A 83 10.73 -2.21 1.45
N VAL A 84 9.92 -1.62 0.57
CA VAL A 84 8.75 -0.82 0.96
C VAL A 84 7.53 -1.42 0.29
N PHE A 85 6.53 -1.77 1.09
CA PHE A 85 5.21 -2.21 0.63
C PHE A 85 4.23 -1.06 0.85
N HIS A 86 3.89 -0.36 -0.23
CA HIS A 86 2.90 0.69 -0.19
C HIS A 86 1.50 0.09 -0.37
N ILE A 87 0.75 0.00 0.73
CA ILE A 87 -0.61 -0.58 0.79
C ILE A 87 -1.63 0.45 1.26
N ALA A 88 -1.18 1.50 1.95
CA ALA A 88 -2.05 2.58 2.40
C ALA A 88 -2.83 3.19 1.23
N THR A 89 -4.16 3.18 1.35
CA THR A 89 -5.08 3.87 0.45
C THR A 89 -6.10 4.63 1.30
N PRO A 90 -6.72 5.70 0.78
CA PRO A 90 -7.77 6.39 1.50
C PRO A 90 -8.94 5.41 1.72
N LEU A 91 -9.42 5.32 2.95
CA LEU A 91 -10.55 4.45 3.27
C LEU A 91 -11.83 5.06 2.70
N LEU A 92 -12.62 4.23 2.03
CA LEU A 92 -14.03 4.47 1.74
C LEU A 92 -14.77 4.46 3.07
N GLN A 93 -14.98 5.63 3.68
CA GLN A 93 -15.81 5.71 4.86
C GLN A 93 -17.26 5.77 4.38
N THR A 94 -17.98 4.67 4.54
CA THR A 94 -19.33 4.43 4.00
C THR A 94 -20.43 5.37 4.50
N ASN A 95 -20.15 6.39 5.33
CA ASN A 95 -21.19 7.24 5.91
C ASN A 95 -20.75 8.68 6.24
N VAL A 96 -19.78 9.24 5.51
CA VAL A 96 -19.48 10.67 5.65
C VAL A 96 -19.40 11.27 4.27
N VAL A 97 -20.37 12.12 3.96
CA VAL A 97 -20.34 13.09 2.86
C VAL A 97 -18.90 13.57 2.71
N PHE A 98 -18.25 13.16 1.62
CA PHE A 98 -16.86 13.48 1.37
C PHE A 98 -16.72 15.00 1.38
N GLN A 99 -16.22 15.55 2.48
CA GLN A 99 -15.68 16.90 2.48
C GLN A 99 -14.43 16.89 1.62
N ASN A 100 -14.58 17.27 0.35
CA ASN A 100 -13.67 18.12 -0.43
C ASN A 100 -12.14 17.88 -0.31
N LYS A 101 -11.67 16.66 -0.08
CA LYS A 101 -10.28 16.27 -0.34
C LYS A 101 -10.29 15.23 -1.44
N ASN A 102 -9.76 15.58 -2.61
CA ASN A 102 -9.66 14.68 -3.75
C ASN A 102 -8.80 13.47 -3.37
N SER A 103 -9.47 12.36 -3.01
CA SER A 103 -8.83 11.09 -2.61
C SER A 103 -7.84 10.57 -3.67
N SER A 104 -8.10 10.85 -4.95
CA SER A 104 -7.18 10.61 -6.06
C SER A 104 -5.87 11.40 -5.92
N GLU A 105 -5.95 12.71 -5.72
CA GLU A 105 -4.79 13.59 -5.54
C GLU A 105 -3.98 13.18 -4.31
N ALA A 106 -4.65 12.85 -3.20
CA ALA A 106 -3.98 12.36 -2.00
C ALA A 106 -3.22 11.04 -2.26
N THR A 107 -3.84 10.09 -2.95
CA THR A 107 -3.21 8.81 -3.31
C THR A 107 -2.01 9.01 -4.24
N ILE A 108 -2.16 9.84 -5.28
CA ILE A 108 -1.09 10.15 -6.23
C ILE A 108 0.06 10.88 -5.51
N SER A 109 -0.25 11.86 -4.67
CA SER A 109 0.73 12.61 -3.90
C SER A 109 1.51 11.70 -2.95
N ALA A 110 0.81 10.86 -2.18
CA ALA A 110 1.45 9.91 -1.27
C ALA A 110 2.32 8.88 -2.01
N ALA A 111 1.84 8.32 -3.13
CA ALA A 111 2.61 7.38 -3.92
C ALA A 111 3.90 8.01 -4.48
N LYS A 112 3.81 9.26 -4.98
CA LYS A 112 4.97 10.04 -5.44
C LYS A 112 5.96 10.28 -4.30
N SER A 113 5.51 10.77 -3.15
CA SER A 113 6.39 11.03 -2.01
C SER A 113 7.04 9.76 -1.49
N VAL A 114 6.31 8.65 -1.38
CA VAL A 114 6.87 7.36 -0.98
C VAL A 114 7.96 6.90 -1.95
N ALA A 115 7.75 7.04 -3.27
CA ALA A 115 8.78 6.73 -4.26
C ALA A 115 10.03 7.62 -4.09
N MET A 116 9.84 8.93 -3.93
CA MET A 116 10.95 9.87 -3.67
C MET A 116 11.71 9.53 -2.39
N PHE A 117 11.02 9.17 -1.30
CA PHE A 117 11.68 8.78 -0.05
C PHE A 117 12.41 7.44 -0.17
N CYS A 118 11.90 6.50 -0.97
CA CYS A 118 12.61 5.26 -1.26
C CYS A 118 13.95 5.55 -1.94
N GLU A 119 13.96 6.39 -2.96
CA GLU A 119 15.18 6.82 -3.66
C GLU A 119 16.13 7.56 -2.71
N ARG A 120 15.64 8.58 -2.00
CA ARG A 120 16.43 9.38 -1.04
C ARG A 120 17.01 8.57 0.11
N SER A 121 16.39 7.46 0.48
CA SER A 121 16.90 6.58 1.55
C SER A 121 18.24 5.91 1.21
N GLY A 122 18.56 5.76 -0.09
CA GLY A 122 19.73 5.03 -0.60
C GLY A 122 19.81 3.54 -0.23
N THR A 123 18.84 3.01 0.52
CA THR A 123 18.86 1.66 1.10
C THR A 123 17.75 0.77 0.55
N VAL A 124 16.66 1.38 0.07
CA VAL A 124 15.54 0.65 -0.55
C VAL A 124 16.02 0.04 -1.86
N LYS A 125 15.79 -1.27 -2.01
CA LYS A 125 16.08 -2.04 -3.22
C LYS A 125 14.86 -2.22 -4.10
N ARG A 126 13.67 -2.18 -3.50
CA ARG A 126 12.39 -2.35 -4.21
C ARG A 126 11.24 -1.69 -3.46
N LEU A 127 10.48 -0.89 -4.20
CA LEU A 127 9.14 -0.45 -3.83
C LEU A 127 8.12 -1.42 -4.44
N ILE A 128 7.19 -1.91 -3.63
CA ILE A 128 6.08 -2.78 -4.02
C ILE A 128 4.81 -2.00 -3.73
N TYR A 129 4.01 -1.74 -4.76
CA TYR A 129 2.76 -1.00 -4.64
C TYR A 129 1.57 -1.96 -4.77
N THR A 130 0.64 -1.91 -3.83
CA THR A 130 -0.59 -2.70 -3.89
C THR A 130 -1.63 -1.97 -4.72
N ALA A 131 -1.91 -2.51 -5.89
CA ALA A 131 -2.95 -1.99 -6.75
C ALA A 131 -4.20 -2.87 -6.74
N SER A 132 -5.13 -2.64 -7.68
CA SER A 132 -6.35 -3.44 -7.79
C SER A 132 -6.68 -3.75 -9.25
N VAL A 133 -7.49 -4.79 -9.43
CA VAL A 133 -7.90 -5.33 -10.73
C VAL A 133 -8.60 -4.28 -11.60
N VAL A 134 -9.33 -3.32 -11.03
CA VAL A 134 -10.04 -2.31 -11.84
C VAL A 134 -9.13 -1.23 -12.43
N ALA A 135 -7.81 -1.24 -12.20
CA ALA A 135 -6.85 -0.46 -13.01
C ALA A 135 -6.44 -1.18 -14.30
N ALA A 136 -6.66 -2.50 -14.35
CA ALA A 136 -6.22 -3.34 -15.45
C ALA A 136 -7.40 -4.06 -16.12
N SER A 137 -8.62 -3.57 -15.94
CA SER A 137 -9.85 -4.12 -16.53
C SER A 137 -10.20 -3.36 -17.81
N PRO A 138 -9.83 -3.85 -19.01
CA PRO A 138 -10.12 -3.17 -20.25
C PRO A 138 -11.61 -3.27 -20.58
N LEU A 139 -12.15 -2.31 -21.33
CA LEU A 139 -13.53 -2.40 -21.82
C LEU A 139 -13.63 -3.34 -23.02
N LYS A 140 -14.81 -3.92 -23.20
CA LYS A 140 -15.20 -4.55 -24.47
C LYS A 140 -15.37 -3.48 -25.53
N ASP A 141 -15.05 -3.80 -26.79
CA ASP A 141 -15.13 -2.87 -27.93
C ASP A 141 -16.54 -2.28 -28.13
N ASN A 142 -17.57 -3.05 -27.77
CA ASN A 142 -18.97 -2.65 -27.84
C ASN A 142 -19.45 -1.80 -26.65
N GLY A 143 -18.57 -1.49 -25.69
CA GLY A 143 -18.90 -0.73 -24.48
C GLY A 143 -19.82 -1.45 -23.50
N SER A 144 -20.12 -2.73 -23.69
CA SER A 144 -21.10 -3.47 -22.87
C SER A 144 -20.56 -3.91 -21.50
N GLY A 145 -19.36 -3.48 -21.12
CA GLY A 145 -18.72 -3.80 -19.84
C GLY A 145 -17.21 -4.05 -19.97
N PHE A 146 -16.64 -4.70 -18.95
CA PHE A 146 -15.25 -5.13 -18.95
C PHE A 146 -15.05 -6.39 -19.79
N ASN A 147 -13.84 -6.55 -20.32
CA ASN A 147 -13.42 -7.73 -21.06
C ASN A 147 -13.33 -8.95 -20.15
N ASP A 148 -13.68 -10.12 -20.68
CA ASP A 148 -13.66 -11.39 -19.94
C ASP A 148 -12.24 -11.96 -19.82
N LEU A 149 -11.35 -11.51 -20.70
CA LEU A 149 -9.92 -11.83 -20.69
C LEU A 149 -9.12 -10.60 -20.29
N MET A 150 -8.23 -10.79 -19.32
CA MET A 150 -7.36 -9.76 -18.77
C MET A 150 -6.03 -10.39 -18.35
N ASP A 151 -4.94 -9.68 -18.62
CA ASP A 151 -3.59 -10.00 -18.16
C ASP A 151 -2.90 -8.74 -17.60
N GLU A 152 -1.63 -8.86 -17.22
CA GLU A 152 -0.85 -7.75 -16.63
C GLU A 152 -0.50 -6.64 -17.63
N THR A 153 -0.79 -6.82 -18.93
CA THR A 153 -0.59 -5.78 -19.96
C THR A 153 -1.84 -4.92 -20.16
N CYS A 154 -2.97 -5.33 -19.60
CA CYS A 154 -4.24 -4.64 -19.72
C CYS A 154 -4.30 -3.38 -18.84
N TRP A 155 -5.02 -2.37 -19.34
CA TRP A 155 -5.28 -1.12 -18.64
C TRP A 155 -6.74 -0.72 -18.77
N THR A 156 -7.31 -0.23 -17.68
CA THR A 156 -8.61 0.43 -17.70
C THR A 156 -8.47 1.81 -18.32
N PRO A 157 -9.29 2.17 -19.31
CA PRO A 157 -9.28 3.51 -19.90
C PRO A 157 -9.41 4.61 -18.85
N LEU A 158 -8.61 5.67 -19.00
CA LEU A 158 -8.70 6.86 -18.17
C LEU A 158 -10.06 7.55 -18.40
N ASN A 159 -10.66 8.12 -17.35
CA ASN A 159 -11.95 8.84 -17.37
C ASN A 159 -13.21 7.97 -17.57
N LEU A 160 -13.15 6.69 -17.18
CA LEU A 160 -14.36 5.88 -17.06
C LEU A 160 -15.18 6.28 -15.83
N SER A 161 -16.42 6.75 -16.04
CA SER A 161 -17.43 6.82 -15.00
C SER A 161 -17.97 5.41 -14.73
N ILE A 162 -17.31 4.68 -13.84
CA ILE A 162 -17.74 3.33 -13.46
C ILE A 162 -19.03 3.45 -12.63
N PRO A 163 -20.19 2.92 -13.09
CA PRO A 163 -21.47 3.04 -12.39
C PRO A 163 -21.63 1.94 -11.33
N TYR A 164 -20.60 1.64 -10.53
CA TYR A 164 -20.75 0.77 -9.36
C TYR A 164 -21.34 1.58 -8.21
N SER A 165 -22.60 1.98 -8.38
CA SER A 165 -23.49 2.43 -7.32
C SER A 165 -24.62 1.41 -7.19
N ASN A 166 -24.28 0.23 -6.67
CA ASN A 166 -25.24 -0.58 -5.94
C ASN A 166 -24.99 -0.29 -4.45
N ASP A 167 -26.04 0.07 -3.73
CA ASP A 167 -26.06 0.68 -2.40
C ASP A 167 -25.40 -0.13 -1.24
N ASP A 168 -24.71 -1.24 -1.52
CA ASP A 168 -24.02 -2.06 -0.50
C ASP A 168 -22.48 -2.06 -0.61
N PHE A 169 -21.90 -1.56 -1.70
CA PHE A 169 -20.44 -1.40 -1.81
C PHE A 169 -20.13 -0.11 -2.59
N SER A 170 -19.99 1.00 -1.88
CA SER A 170 -19.49 2.26 -2.43
C SER A 170 -17.99 2.16 -2.71
N VAL A 171 -17.58 1.35 -3.68
CA VAL A 171 -16.24 1.42 -4.25
C VAL A 171 -16.20 2.57 -5.25
N SER A 172 -15.94 3.77 -4.71
CA SER A 172 -15.49 4.90 -5.52
C SER A 172 -14.31 4.46 -6.42
N PRO A 173 -14.20 4.92 -7.67
CA PRO A 173 -13.22 4.42 -8.64
C PRO A 173 -11.81 4.89 -8.24
N PHE A 174 -11.23 4.26 -7.23
CA PHE A 174 -9.87 4.52 -6.78
C PHE A 174 -9.05 3.27 -6.95
N ILE A 175 -8.68 3.04 -8.20
CA ILE A 175 -7.77 1.97 -8.54
C ILE A 175 -6.75 2.55 -9.48
N PHE A 176 -5.67 3.05 -8.89
CA PHE A 176 -4.44 3.32 -9.60
C PHE A 176 -3.52 2.14 -9.35
N THR A 177 -3.09 1.45 -10.40
CA THR A 177 -1.87 0.64 -10.38
C THR A 177 -0.74 1.49 -10.91
N ILE A 178 0.29 1.71 -10.10
CA ILE A 178 1.63 1.88 -10.65
C ILE A 178 2.44 0.66 -10.20
N TYR A 179 2.64 -0.29 -11.10
CA TYR A 179 3.65 -1.32 -10.91
C TYR A 179 5.01 -0.70 -11.24
N ILE A 180 5.63 0.00 -10.28
CA ILE A 180 7.05 0.37 -10.45
C ILE A 180 7.89 -0.79 -9.93
N ARG A 181 8.30 -1.68 -10.83
CA ARG A 181 9.51 -2.46 -10.59
C ARG A 181 10.70 -1.53 -10.81
N HIS A 182 10.99 -0.68 -9.83
CA HIS A 182 12.27 0.02 -9.79
C HIS A 182 13.23 -0.90 -9.04
N THR A 183 14.10 -1.60 -9.76
CA THR A 183 15.41 -1.95 -9.22
C THR A 183 16.17 -0.64 -9.15
N LEU A 184 16.37 -0.11 -7.94
CA LEU A 184 17.38 0.92 -7.71
C LEU A 184 18.73 0.22 -7.92
N ASP A 185 19.16 0.14 -9.18
CA ASP A 185 20.49 -0.36 -9.52
C ASP A 185 21.49 0.69 -9.02
N ASN A 186 22.08 0.42 -7.85
CA ASN A 186 23.29 1.10 -7.41
C ASN A 186 24.44 0.64 -8.32
N ASN A 187 24.56 1.27 -9.48
CA ASN A 187 25.79 1.20 -10.27
C ASN A 187 26.88 1.95 -9.50
N ASN A 188 27.82 1.17 -8.98
CA ASN A 188 29.14 1.60 -8.54
C ASN A 188 30.01 1.90 -9.78
#